data_AF-A0A452GMS1-F1
#
_entry.id   AF-A0A452GMS1-F1
#
_cell.length_a   1.000
_cell.length_b   1.000
_cell.length_c   1.000
_cell.angle_alpha   90.00
_cell.angle_beta   90.00
_cell.angle_gamma   90.00
#
_symmetry.space_group_name_H-M   'P 1'
#
loop_
_entity.id
_entity.type
_entity.pdbx_description
1 polymer ?
#
loop_
_entity_poly.entity_id
_entity_poly.type
_entity_poly.pdbx_seq_one_letter_code
_entity_poly.pdbx_strand_id
1 'polypeptide(L)'
;MRIRMTDGRTLVGCFLCTDRDCNVILGSAQEFLKASGAPDAWVPHSLAASEPRVLGLAMVPGHHIVSIEVELENLGSPQYL
;
A
#
# COMPACT_ATOMS: atom_id res chain seq x y z
N MET A 1 -1.34 -3.35 -5.46
CA MET A 1 -2.45 -3.16 -4.49
C MET A 1 -2.01 -2.15 -3.44
N ARG A 2 -2.89 -1.20 -3.07
CA ARG A 2 -2.64 -0.15 -2.08
C ARG A 2 -3.58 -0.30 -0.89
N ILE A 3 -3.05 -0.33 0.32
CA ILE A 3 -3.80 -0.49 1.58
C ILE A 3 -3.56 0.73 2.46
N ARG A 4 -4.62 1.38 2.91
CA ARG A 4 -4.55 2.44 3.92
C ARG A 4 -4.81 1.86 5.31
N MET A 5 -3.91 2.14 6.25
CA MET A 5 -4.00 1.68 7.63
C MET A 5 -4.66 2.71 8.56
N THR A 6 -5.15 2.25 9.71
CA THR A 6 -5.78 3.08 10.74
C THR A 6 -4.85 4.12 11.36
N ASP A 7 -3.54 3.92 11.34
CA ASP A 7 -2.54 4.86 11.85
C ASP A 7 -2.06 5.89 10.82
N GLY A 8 -2.69 5.91 9.63
CA GLY A 8 -2.38 6.83 8.55
C GLY A 8 -1.27 6.36 7.61
N ARG A 9 -0.61 5.22 7.88
CA ARG A 9 0.34 4.63 6.93
C ARG A 9 -0.37 4.08 5.69
N THR A 10 0.34 4.06 4.57
CA THR A 10 -0.08 3.39 3.34
C THR A 10 0.92 2.30 2.99
N LEU A 11 0.43 1.09 2.72
CA LEU A 11 1.22 0.00 2.17
C LEU A 11 0.88 -0.20 0.70
N VAL A 12 1.90 -0.39 -0.12
CA VAL A 12 1.75 -0.76 -1.54
C VAL A 12 2.53 -2.04 -1.77
N GLY A 13 1.93 -3.02 -2.44
CA GLY A 13 2.58 -4.26 -2.81
C GLY A 13 1.74 -5.16 -3.71
N CYS A 14 2.29 -6.32 -4.05
CA CYS A 14 1.61 -7.38 -4.78
C CYS A 14 0.71 -8.15 -3.83
N PHE A 15 -0.59 -8.20 -4.11
CA PHE A 15 -1.50 -9.04 -3.35
C PHE A 15 -1.18 -10.52 -3.59
N LEU A 16 -0.94 -11.28 -2.51
CA LEU A 16 -0.69 -12.72 -2.61
C LEU A 16 -1.89 -13.52 -2.13
N CYS A 17 -2.43 -13.20 -0.96
CA CYS A 17 -3.62 -13.86 -0.42
C CYS A 17 -4.28 -13.05 0.69
N THR A 18 -5.48 -13.51 1.07
CA THR A 18 -6.23 -13.05 2.23
C THR A 18 -6.89 -14.23 2.92
N ASP A 19 -7.32 -14.05 4.17
CA ASP A 19 -8.04 -15.04 4.96
C ASP A 19 -9.45 -14.56 5.36
N ARG A 20 -10.13 -15.34 6.22
CA ARG A 20 -11.48 -15.03 6.71
C ARG A 20 -11.55 -13.74 7.53
N ASP A 21 -10.47 -13.39 8.23
CA ASP A 21 -10.41 -12.23 9.12
C ASP A 21 -9.92 -10.98 8.39
N CYS A 22 -9.90 -11.03 7.06
CA CYS A 22 -9.42 -9.98 6.17
C CYS A 22 -7.95 -9.64 6.40
N ASN A 23 -7.14 -10.54 6.98
CA ASN A 23 -5.70 -10.35 6.98
C ASN A 23 -5.21 -10.45 5.54
N VAL A 24 -4.20 -9.66 5.18
CA VAL A 24 -3.68 -9.58 3.82
C VAL A 24 -2.19 -9.85 3.82
N ILE A 25 -1.73 -10.69 2.90
CA ILE A 25 -0.31 -10.85 2.60
C ILE A 25 0.05 -10.05 1.34
N LEU A 26 1.02 -9.15 1.49
CA LEU A 26 1.62 -8.37 0.41
C LEU A 26 3.06 -8.83 0.14
N GLY A 27 3.35 -9.18 -1.11
CA GLY A 27 4.71 -9.31 -1.63
C GLY A 27 5.26 -7.98 -2.14
N SER A 28 6.59 -7.85 -2.20
CA SER A 28 7.29 -6.62 -2.62
C SER A 28 6.75 -5.34 -1.95
N ALA A 29 6.35 -5.46 -0.69
CA ALA A 29 5.65 -4.44 0.06
C ALA A 29 6.58 -3.25 0.38
N GLN A 30 6.02 -2.05 0.26
CA GLN A 30 6.61 -0.78 0.62
C GLN A 30 5.65 0.00 1.52
N GLU A 31 6.19 0.68 2.52
CA GLU A 31 5.45 1.53 3.45
C GLU A 31 5.72 3.01 3.18
N PHE A 32 4.64 3.79 3.19
CA PHE A 32 4.63 5.24 3.04
C PHE A 32 3.99 5.88 4.27
N LEU A 33 4.64 6.91 4.81
CA LEU A 33 4.11 7.72 5.91
C LEU A 33 3.15 8.79 5.37
N LYS A 34 2.15 9.18 6.18
CA LYS A 34 1.30 10.34 5.87
C LYS A 34 2.14 11.61 5.93
N ALA A 35 2.12 12.42 4.87
CA ALA A 35 2.71 13.75 4.90
C ALA A 35 2.05 14.58 6.02
N SER A 36 2.86 15.05 6.97
CA SER A 36 2.37 15.90 8.06
C SER A 36 1.89 17.24 7.50
N GLY A 37 0.58 17.44 7.35
CA GLY A 37 0.03 18.77 7.04
C GLY A 37 -1.19 18.83 6.12
N ALA A 38 -1.59 17.75 5.44
CA ALA A 38 -2.79 17.76 4.62
C ALA A 38 -3.77 16.66 5.08
N PRO A 39 -4.99 17.01 5.55
CA PRO A 39 -5.94 16.01 6.03
C PRO A 39 -6.41 15.06 4.92
N ASP A 40 -6.49 15.52 3.67
CA ASP A 40 -7.08 14.76 2.55
C ASP A 40 -6.39 14.92 1.18
N ALA A 41 -5.26 15.64 1.08
CA ALA A 41 -4.56 15.75 -0.19
C ALA A 41 -3.57 14.58 -0.35
N TRP A 42 -3.85 13.70 -1.33
CA TRP A 42 -2.80 12.91 -1.96
C TRP A 42 -1.78 13.90 -2.51
N VAL A 43 -0.66 14.07 -1.81
CA VAL A 43 0.45 14.84 -2.34
C VAL A 43 1.09 13.93 -3.39
N PRO A 44 1.14 14.32 -4.68
CA PRO A 44 1.93 13.61 -5.65
C PRO A 44 3.35 13.47 -5.11
N HIS A 45 3.99 12.35 -5.46
CA HIS A 45 5.30 11.85 -5.02
C HIS A 45 6.45 12.89 -4.95
N SER A 46 6.27 14.09 -5.49
CA SER A 46 7.30 15.13 -5.62
C SER A 46 7.43 16.11 -4.46
N LEU A 47 6.50 16.18 -3.49
CA LEU A 47 6.47 17.34 -2.56
C LEU A 47 6.50 17.04 -1.05
N ALA A 48 6.34 15.80 -0.57
CA ALA A 48 6.33 15.57 0.89
C ALA A 48 6.71 14.18 1.43
N ALA A 49 7.14 13.21 0.61
CA ALA A 49 7.39 11.86 1.12
C ALA A 49 8.88 11.56 1.14
N SER A 50 9.43 11.28 2.32
CA SER A 50 10.67 10.52 2.46
C SER A 50 10.62 9.25 1.59
N GLU A 51 11.77 8.74 1.17
CA GLU A 51 11.83 7.48 0.43
C GLU A 51 11.00 6.38 1.11
N PRO A 52 10.23 5.59 0.35
CA PRO A 52 9.42 4.52 0.93
C PRO A 52 10.30 3.50 1.63
N ARG A 53 9.84 3.00 2.78
CA ARG A 53 10.53 1.92 3.47
C ARG A 53 10.16 0.59 2.83
N VAL A 54 11.15 -0.09 2.26
CA VAL A 54 10.98 -1.46 1.73
C VAL A 54 10.78 -2.44 2.88
N LEU A 55 9.72 -3.25 2.79
CA LEU A 55 9.40 -4.32 3.76
C LEU A 55 9.60 -5.72 3.17
N GLY A 56 9.43 -5.89 1.85
CA GLY A 56 9.51 -7.20 1.21
C GLY A 56 8.20 -7.98 1.37
N LEU A 57 8.13 -8.98 2.24
CA LEU A 57 6.91 -9.73 2.52
C LEU A 57 6.25 -9.21 3.80
N ALA A 58 5.01 -8.74 3.72
CA ALA A 58 4.30 -8.15 4.85
C ALA A 58 2.93 -8.77 5.05
N MET A 59 2.56 -9.01 6.31
CA MET A 59 1.19 -9.29 6.73
C MET A 59 0.55 -8.01 7.26
N VAL A 60 -0.64 -7.69 6.78
CA VAL A 60 -1.46 -6.56 7.26
C VAL A 60 -2.69 -7.14 7.97
N PRO A 61 -2.86 -6.92 9.28
CA PRO A 61 -4.04 -7.38 9.99
C PRO A 61 -5.31 -6.69 9.49
N GLY A 62 -6.37 -7.46 9.24
CA GLY A 62 -7.59 -6.95 8.60
C GLY A 62 -8.27 -5.82 9.38
N HIS A 63 -8.25 -5.89 10.71
CA HIS A 63 -8.84 -4.86 11.59
C HIS A 63 -8.12 -3.51 11.55
N HIS A 64 -6.92 -3.44 10.97
CA HIS A 64 -6.21 -2.18 10.74
C HIS A 64 -6.43 -1.61 9.33
N ILE A 65 -7.13 -2.31 8.46
CA ILE A 65 -7.37 -1.88 7.07
C ILE A 65 -8.55 -0.91 7.04
N VAL A 66 -8.30 0.31 6.56
CA VAL A 66 -9.34 1.34 6.35
C VAL A 66 -9.91 1.26 4.93
N SER A 67 -9.04 1.07 3.94
CA SER A 67 -9.45 0.95 2.54
C SER A 67 -8.38 0.24 1.72
N ILE A 68 -8.82 -0.44 0.65
CA ILE A 68 -7.97 -1.08 -0.33
C ILE A 68 -8.29 -0.50 -1.71
N GLU A 69 -7.25 -0.21 -2.48
CA GLU A 69 -7.34 0.22 -3.87
C GLU A 69 -6.49 -0.70 -4.74
N VAL A 70 -7.04 -1.05 -5.90
CA VAL A 70 -6.35 -1.85 -6.91
C VAL A 70 -5.98 -0.92 -8.04
N GLU A 71 -4.69 -0.82 -8.32
CA GLU A 71 -4.23 -0.18 -9.52
C GLU A 71 -4.45 -1.16 -10.67
N LEU A 72 -5.29 -0.78 -11.63
CA LEU A 72 -5.49 -1.53 -12.86
C LEU A 72 -4.25 -1.33 -13.74
N GLU A 73 -3.27 -2.21 -13.58
CA GLU A 73 -2.11 -2.24 -14.44
C GLU A 73 -2.52 -2.64 -15.86
N ASN A 74 -2.08 -1.84 -16.85
CA ASN A 74 -2.26 -2.17 -18.26
C ASN A 74 -1.51 -3.48 -18.55
N LEU A 75 -2.19 -4.49 -19.11
CA LEU A 75 -1.68 -5.85 -19.38
C LEU A 75 -0.41 -5.92 -20.25
N GLY A 76 0.11 -4.79 -20.73
CA GLY A 76 1.36 -4.69 -21.49
C GLY A 76 2.60 -4.32 -20.67
N SER A 77 2.53 -4.30 -19.33
CA SER A 77 3.71 -3.94 -18.52
C SER A 77 4.77 -5.08 -18.53
N PRO A 78 6.06 -4.74 -18.72
CA PRO A 78 7.14 -5.72 -18.91
C PRO A 78 7.42 -6.59 -17.68
N GLN A 79 6.81 -6.30 -16.53
CA GLN A 79 6.94 -7.11 -15.31
C GLN A 79 6.17 -8.44 -15.37
N TYR A 80 5.38 -8.68 -16.43
CA TYR A 80 4.64 -9.93 -16.67
C TYR A 80 4.93 -10.58 -18.04
N LEU A 81 5.97 -10.14 -18.75
CA LEU A 81 6.50 -10.80 -19.96
C LEU A 81 7.80 -11.54 -19.65
#